data_AF-A0A7V0Z5C1-F1
#
_entry.id   AF-A0A7V0Z5C1-F1
#
_cell.length_a   1.000
_cell.length_b   1.000
_cell.length_c   1.000
_cell.angle_alpha   90.00
_cell.angle_beta   90.00
_cell.angle_gamma   90.00
#
_symmetry.space_group_name_H-M   'P 1'
#
loop_
_entity.id
_entity.type
_entity.pdbx_description
1 polymer ?
#
loop_
_entity_poly.entity_id
_entity_poly.type
_entity_poly.pdbx_seq_one_letter_code
_entity_poly.pdbx_strand_id
1 'polypeptide(L)'
;MDIIKKLKKDKKPESVFDTLIKKKQAEEIPIQKPEDMEVTALTPEKPLPGTTPVTQKKETSPTREFRTEGMHEFDIDSLGVDGSASLKIEYKAKIMSLIDENRYDEALELIKELKEKIRGT
;
A
#
# COMPACT_ATOMS: atom_id res chain seq x y z
N MET A 1 -7.76 28.70 35.82
CA MET A 1 -6.59 28.03 35.21
C MET A 1 -6.85 27.88 33.72
N ASP A 2 -6.00 28.53 32.92
CA ASP A 2 -6.27 28.90 31.53
C ASP A 2 -6.39 27.72 30.57
N ILE A 3 -7.55 27.55 29.92
CA ILE A 3 -7.79 26.58 28.83
C ILE A 3 -6.77 26.75 27.70
N ILE A 4 -6.31 27.99 27.47
CA ILE A 4 -5.29 28.33 26.47
C ILE A 4 -3.93 27.67 26.80
N LYS A 5 -3.59 27.47 28.09
CA LYS A 5 -2.36 26.77 28.48
C LYS A 5 -2.43 25.25 28.24
N LYS A 6 -3.63 24.64 28.28
CA LYS A 6 -3.80 23.21 27.95
C LYS A 6 -3.66 22.96 26.45
N LEU A 7 -4.30 23.78 25.61
CA LEU A 7 -4.21 23.68 24.14
C LEU A 7 -2.78 23.86 23.60
N LYS A 8 -1.93 24.67 24.25
CA LYS A 8 -0.51 24.80 23.87
C LYS A 8 0.36 23.62 24.31
N LYS A 9 -0.11 22.80 25.26
CA LYS A 9 0.64 21.65 25.79
C LYS A 9 0.44 20.38 24.97
N ASP A 10 -0.63 20.30 24.20
CA ASP A 10 -0.89 19.23 23.24
C ASP A 10 -0.06 19.46 21.96
N LYS A 11 1.27 19.46 22.12
CA LYS A 11 2.18 19.34 20.98
C LYS A 11 1.90 17.99 20.32
N LYS A 12 1.61 18.06 19.02
CA LYS A 12 1.32 16.93 18.14
C LYS A 12 2.33 15.79 18.38
N PRO A 13 1.89 14.54 18.54
CA PRO A 13 2.81 13.41 18.56
C PRO A 13 3.60 13.40 17.23
N GLU A 14 4.92 13.26 17.31
CA GLU A 14 5.76 13.19 16.12
C GLU A 14 5.26 12.04 15.22
N SER A 15 5.01 12.37 13.96
CA SER A 15 4.46 11.42 13.00
C SER A 15 5.53 10.38 12.70
N VAL A 16 5.19 9.09 12.69
CA VAL A 16 6.12 8.01 12.31
C VAL A 16 6.65 8.24 10.88
N PHE A 17 5.87 8.91 10.03
CA PHE A 17 6.28 9.30 8.68
C PHE A 17 7.38 10.38 8.63
N ASP A 18 7.57 11.18 9.69
CA ASP A 18 8.64 12.19 9.74
C ASP A 18 10.03 11.54 9.74
N THR A 19 10.14 10.30 10.23
CA THR A 19 11.41 9.53 10.19
C THR A 19 11.77 9.07 8.78
N LEU A 20 10.78 8.75 7.95
CA LEU A 20 10.96 8.35 6.55
C LEU A 20 11.35 9.53 5.67
N ILE A 21 10.82 10.73 5.95
CA ILE A 21 11.15 11.95 5.21
C ILE A 21 12.58 12.41 5.53
N LYS A 22 13.02 12.32 6.79
CA LYS A 22 14.40 12.67 7.18
C LYS A 22 15.47 11.77 6.56
N LYS A 23 15.14 10.51 6.24
CA LYS A 23 16.07 9.58 5.57
C LYS A 23 16.27 9.87 4.07
N LYS A 24 15.55 10.85 3.51
CA LYS A 24 15.55 11.19 2.08
C LYS A 24 16.39 12.44 1.75
N GLN A 25 17.27 12.89 2.64
CA GLN A 25 18.43 13.68 2.21
C GLN A 25 19.47 12.70 1.66
N ALA A 26 19.24 12.28 0.42
CA ALA A 26 20.26 11.61 -0.37
C ALA A 26 21.37 12.63 -0.64
N GLU A 27 22.62 12.26 -0.34
CA GLU A 27 23.78 12.91 -0.92
C GLU A 27 23.57 13.07 -2.43
N GLU A 28 23.61 14.31 -2.92
CA GLU A 28 23.76 14.58 -4.34
C GLU A 28 25.12 14.03 -4.76
N ILE A 29 25.13 12.80 -5.27
CA ILE A 29 26.28 12.27 -6.00
C ILE A 29 26.41 13.13 -7.27
N PRO A 30 27.51 13.85 -7.48
CA PRO A 30 27.68 14.64 -8.69
C PRO A 30 27.71 13.67 -9.88
N ILE A 31 26.69 13.76 -10.73
CA ILE A 31 26.64 13.06 -12.00
C ILE A 31 27.76 13.65 -12.86
N GLN A 32 28.90 12.96 -12.92
CA GLN A 32 29.90 13.23 -13.96
C GLN A 32 29.25 12.89 -15.30
N LYS A 33 28.91 13.93 -16.06
CA LYS A 33 28.57 13.77 -17.47
C LYS A 33 29.82 13.27 -18.19
N PRO A 34 29.81 12.08 -18.84
CA PRO A 34 30.84 11.79 -19.81
C PRO A 34 30.66 12.79 -20.96
N GLU A 35 31.62 13.70 -21.11
CA GLU A 35 31.81 14.42 -22.36
C GLU A 35 32.17 13.38 -23.42
N ASP A 36 31.48 13.46 -24.55
CA ASP A 36 31.73 12.69 -25.78
C ASP A 36 31.28 11.22 -25.78
N MET A 37 29.96 11.02 -25.89
CA MET A 37 29.42 9.78 -26.44
C MET A 37 29.19 9.96 -27.95
N GLU A 38 30.23 9.69 -28.75
CA GLU A 38 30.10 9.63 -30.20
C GLU A 38 29.08 8.52 -30.57
N VAL A 39 27.93 8.93 -31.10
CA VAL A 39 26.88 8.02 -31.55
C VAL A 39 27.26 7.53 -32.96
N THR A 40 27.98 6.42 -33.03
CA THR A 40 28.18 5.72 -34.31
C THR A 40 26.87 5.04 -34.68
N ALA A 41 26.20 5.52 -35.73
CA ALA A 41 25.03 4.85 -36.28
C ALA A 41 25.43 3.45 -36.75
N LEU A 42 24.94 2.41 -36.06
CA LEU A 42 25.05 1.02 -36.53
C LEU A 42 24.30 0.91 -37.86
N THR A 43 25.04 0.89 -38.95
CA THR A 43 24.51 0.42 -40.24
C THR A 43 23.98 -1.00 -40.04
N PRO A 44 22.74 -1.30 -40.44
CA PRO A 44 22.20 -2.64 -40.30
C PRO A 44 23.03 -3.58 -41.20
N GLU A 45 23.83 -4.44 -40.58
CA GLU A 45 24.50 -5.51 -41.29
C GLU A 45 23.44 -6.41 -41.93
N LYS A 46 23.56 -6.62 -43.24
CA LYS A 46 22.78 -7.64 -43.97
C LYS A 46 22.95 -8.97 -43.25
N PRO A 47 21.88 -9.76 -43.03
CA PRO A 47 22.01 -11.05 -42.38
C PRO A 47 22.84 -11.98 -43.29
N LEU A 48 24.01 -12.39 -42.79
CA LEU A 48 24.80 -13.47 -43.37
C LEU A 48 24.03 -14.79 -43.16
N PRO A 49 23.70 -15.55 -44.22
CA PRO A 49 23.09 -16.85 -44.05
C PRO A 49 24.16 -17.85 -43.59
N GLY A 50 24.12 -18.25 -42.32
CA GLY A 50 25.08 -19.26 -41.82
C GLY A 50 25.25 -19.38 -40.31
N THR A 51 24.54 -18.62 -39.47
CA THR A 51 24.63 -18.77 -38.02
C THR A 51 23.82 -19.97 -37.57
N THR A 52 24.50 -21.06 -37.22
CA THR A 52 23.96 -22.13 -36.40
C THR A 52 23.36 -21.55 -35.11
N PRO A 53 22.23 -22.09 -34.61
CA PRO A 53 21.65 -21.57 -33.38
C PRO A 53 22.63 -21.82 -32.23
N VAL A 54 23.10 -20.74 -31.63
CA VAL A 54 23.80 -20.79 -30.34
C VAL A 54 22.79 -21.35 -29.34
N THR A 55 22.96 -22.62 -28.96
CA THR A 55 22.20 -23.22 -27.88
C THR A 55 22.45 -22.39 -26.63
N GLN A 56 21.50 -21.52 -26.29
CA GLN A 56 21.55 -20.76 -25.04
C GLN A 56 21.59 -21.77 -23.90
N LYS A 57 22.74 -21.85 -23.24
CA LYS A 57 22.91 -22.59 -21.99
C LYS A 57 21.94 -21.95 -21.02
N LYS A 58 20.88 -22.68 -20.68
CA LYS A 58 19.87 -22.25 -19.72
C LYS A 58 20.55 -22.17 -18.35
N GLU A 59 21.01 -20.98 -17.98
CA GLU A 59 21.46 -20.73 -16.62
C GLU A 59 20.28 -20.94 -15.68
N THR A 60 20.32 -22.04 -14.93
CA THR A 60 19.40 -22.29 -13.84
C THR A 60 19.75 -21.31 -12.73
N SER A 61 19.15 -20.13 -12.75
CA SER A 61 19.17 -19.22 -11.60
C SER A 61 18.63 -19.99 -10.39
N PRO A 62 19.29 -19.95 -9.22
CA PRO A 62 18.79 -20.62 -8.04
C PRO A 62 17.38 -20.09 -7.72
N THR A 63 16.42 -21.00 -7.62
CA THR A 63 15.05 -20.66 -7.22
C THR A 63 15.10 -20.02 -5.85
N ARG A 64 14.90 -18.71 -5.79
CA ARG A 64 14.87 -17.97 -4.52
C ARG A 64 13.55 -18.30 -3.84
N GLU A 65 13.61 -19.21 -2.88
CA GLU A 65 12.45 -19.53 -2.05
C GLU A 65 12.19 -18.38 -1.08
N PHE A 66 11.03 -17.72 -1.24
CA PHE A 66 10.54 -16.75 -0.28
C PHE A 66 9.85 -17.52 0.85
N ARG A 67 10.44 -17.50 2.04
CA ARG A 67 9.82 -18.10 3.23
C ARG A 67 8.80 -17.14 3.80
N THR A 68 7.58 -17.62 4.00
CA THR A 68 6.47 -16.86 4.63
C THR A 68 6.25 -17.26 6.09
N GLU A 69 7.15 -18.04 6.67
CA GLU A 69 7.06 -18.46 8.06
C GLU A 69 7.13 -17.23 8.99
N GLY A 70 6.08 -17.03 9.78
CA GLY A 70 5.94 -15.89 10.70
C GLY A 70 5.04 -14.75 10.22
N MET A 71 4.40 -14.86 9.05
CA MET A 71 3.34 -13.92 8.66
C MET A 71 2.09 -14.22 9.49
N HIS A 72 1.94 -13.55 10.62
CA HIS A 72 0.72 -13.61 11.42
C HIS A 72 -0.39 -12.87 10.66
N GLU A 73 -1.53 -13.53 10.47
CA GLU A 73 -2.72 -12.88 9.91
C GLU A 73 -3.08 -11.71 10.82
N PHE A 74 -3.10 -10.51 10.25
CA PHE A 74 -3.36 -9.29 11.00
C PHE A 74 -4.87 -9.07 11.06
N ASP A 75 -5.49 -9.50 12.16
CA ASP A 75 -6.88 -9.17 12.46
C ASP A 75 -6.97 -7.74 12.99
N ILE A 76 -7.88 -6.96 12.39
CA ILE A 76 -8.15 -5.56 12.77
C ILE A 76 -8.57 -5.46 14.24
N ASP A 77 -9.14 -6.53 14.80
CA ASP A 77 -9.53 -6.62 16.22
C ASP A 77 -8.31 -6.60 17.17
N SER A 78 -7.11 -6.95 16.69
CA SER A 78 -5.87 -6.88 17.48
C SER A 78 -5.36 -5.45 17.70
N LEU A 79 -5.92 -4.46 17.00
CA LEU A 79 -5.55 -3.04 17.17
C LEU A 79 -6.19 -2.38 18.40
N GLY A 80 -7.04 -3.08 19.15
CA GLY A 80 -7.75 -2.50 20.30
C GLY A 80 -8.69 -1.36 19.92
N VAL A 81 -9.03 -1.23 18.63
CA VAL A 81 -10.15 -0.39 18.19
C VAL A 81 -11.42 -1.07 18.63
N ASP A 82 -12.29 -0.33 19.34
CA ASP A 82 -13.60 -0.83 19.75
C ASP A 82 -14.24 -1.61 18.61
N GLY A 83 -14.57 -2.90 18.80
CA GLY A 83 -15.17 -3.75 17.76
C GLY A 83 -16.43 -3.15 17.12
N SER A 84 -17.03 -2.16 17.79
CA SER A 84 -18.09 -1.30 17.25
C SER A 84 -17.70 -0.54 15.98
N ALA A 85 -16.42 -0.16 15.80
CA ALA A 85 -15.93 0.55 14.63
C ALA A 85 -15.88 -0.39 13.41
N SER A 86 -15.37 -1.62 13.58
CA SER A 86 -15.37 -2.65 12.54
C SER A 86 -16.79 -2.99 12.10
N LEU A 87 -17.69 -3.24 13.07
CA LEU A 87 -19.10 -3.52 12.83
C LEU A 87 -19.79 -2.40 12.03
N LYS A 88 -19.55 -1.13 12.38
CA LYS A 88 -20.12 0.01 11.65
C LYS A 88 -19.62 0.10 10.21
N ILE A 89 -18.35 -0.23 9.96
CA ILE A 89 -17.77 -0.21 8.61
C ILE A 89 -18.41 -1.28 7.74
N GLU A 90 -18.55 -2.52 8.25
CA GLU A 90 -19.18 -3.62 7.53
C GLU A 90 -20.65 -3.33 7.20
N TYR A 91 -21.43 -2.86 8.17
CA TYR A 91 -22.82 -2.51 7.96
C TYR A 91 -22.96 -1.35 6.97
N LYS A 92 -22.10 -0.33 7.06
CA LYS A 92 -22.09 0.78 6.10
C LYS A 92 -21.86 0.28 4.67
N ALA A 93 -20.89 -0.62 4.46
CA ALA A 93 -20.62 -1.16 3.14
C ALA A 93 -21.84 -1.92 2.57
N LYS A 94 -22.47 -2.79 3.39
CA LYS A 94 -23.68 -3.53 2.99
C LYS A 94 -24.87 -2.60 2.69
N ILE A 95 -25.09 -1.59 3.53
CA ILE A 95 -26.18 -0.62 3.35
C ILE A 95 -25.99 0.17 2.05
N MET A 96 -24.76 0.60 1.75
CA MET A 96 -24.50 1.31 0.49
C MET A 96 -24.77 0.42 -0.73
N SER A 97 -24.34 -0.84 -0.71
CA SER A 97 -24.63 -1.80 -1.80
C SER A 97 -26.13 -1.95 -2.04
N LEU A 98 -26.92 -2.05 -0.97
CA LEU A 98 -28.38 -2.16 -1.09
C LEU A 98 -29.04 -0.88 -1.62
N ILE A 99 -28.49 0.29 -1.26
CA ILE A 99 -28.95 1.57 -1.80
C ILE A 99 -28.65 1.66 -3.29
N ASP A 100 -27.46 1.26 -3.73
CA ASP A 100 -27.07 1.23 -5.13
C ASP A 100 -27.97 0.27 -5.95
N GLU A 101 -28.43 -0.82 -5.32
CA GLU A 101 -29.40 -1.78 -5.87
C GLU A 101 -30.88 -1.31 -5.78
N ASN A 102 -31.16 -0.11 -5.26
CA ASN A 102 -32.51 0.41 -4.97
C ASN A 102 -33.34 -0.44 -3.99
N ARG A 103 -32.70 -1.26 -3.15
CA ARG A 103 -33.34 -2.10 -2.12
C ARG A 103 -33.43 -1.36 -0.80
N TYR A 104 -34.23 -0.29 -0.78
CA TYR A 104 -34.31 0.64 0.34
C TYR A 104 -34.88 0.02 1.62
N ASP A 105 -35.87 -0.88 1.50
CA ASP A 105 -36.50 -1.51 2.67
C ASP A 105 -35.51 -2.38 3.45
N GLU A 106 -34.68 -3.15 2.73
CA GLU A 106 -33.64 -3.98 3.32
C GLU A 106 -32.49 -3.15 3.91
N ALA A 107 -32.12 -2.05 3.23
CA ALA A 107 -31.16 -1.10 3.77
C ALA A 107 -31.65 -0.48 5.09
N LEU A 108 -32.93 -0.14 5.19
CA LEU A 108 -33.55 0.37 6.42
C LEU A 108 -33.59 -0.68 7.53
N GLU A 109 -33.82 -1.95 7.19
CA GLU A 109 -33.79 -3.05 8.15
C GLU A 109 -32.38 -3.24 8.75
N LEU A 110 -31.34 -3.24 7.90
CA LEU A 110 -29.95 -3.30 8.38
C LEU A 110 -29.57 -2.10 9.26
N ILE A 111 -30.10 -0.91 8.98
CA ILE A 111 -29.88 0.27 9.84
C ILE A 111 -30.53 0.07 11.22
N LYS A 112 -31.73 -0.50 11.29
CA LYS A 112 -32.39 -0.81 12.57
C LYS A 112 -31.61 -1.85 13.35
N GLU A 113 -31.18 -2.92 12.70
CA GLU A 113 -30.37 -3.98 13.31
C GLU A 113 -29.06 -3.41 13.88
N LEU A 114 -28.36 -2.55 13.11
CA LEU A 114 -27.15 -1.89 13.57
C LEU A 114 -27.39 -1.03 14.81
N LYS A 115 -28.50 -0.28 14.86
CA LYS A 115 -28.86 0.53 16.03
C LYS A 115 -29.09 -0.31 17.28
N GLU A 116 -29.80 -1.43 17.15
CA GLU A 116 -30.03 -2.36 18.28
C GLU A 116 -28.71 -2.95 18.77
N LYS A 117 -27.83 -3.38 17.86
CA LYS A 117 -26.51 -3.93 18.23
C LYS A 117 -25.61 -2.93 18.95
N ILE A 118 -25.60 -1.66 18.52
CA ILE A 118 -24.82 -0.60 19.18
C ILE A 118 -25.42 -0.22 20.53
N ARG A 119 -26.74 -0.32 20.70
CA ARG A 119 -27.43 0.03 21.95
C ARG A 119 -27.33 -1.09 23.01
N GLY A 120 -27.16 -2.33 22.57
CA GLY A 120 -27.01 -3.50 23.43
C GLY A 120 -25.59 -3.76 23.94
N THR A 121 -24.60 -3.03 23.43
CA THR A 121 -23.20 -3.00 23.91
C THR A 121 -22.95 -1.81 24.81
#